data_AF-A0A2M7DFP6-F1
#
_entry.id   AF-A0A2M7DFP6-F1
#
_cell.length_a   1.000
_cell.length_b   1.000
_cell.length_c   1.000
_cell.angle_alpha   90.00
_cell.angle_beta   90.00
_cell.angle_gamma   90.00
#
_symmetry.space_group_name_H-M   'P 1'
#
loop_
_entity.id
_entity.type
_entity.pdbx_description
1 polymer ?
#
loop_
_entity_poly.entity_id
_entity_poly.type
_entity_poly.pdbx_seq_one_letter_code
_entity_poly.pdbx_strand_id
1 'polypeptide(L)'
;MKEKNLYIIAGCNGAGKTTVSYTILPEIIKCKEFVNADEIAKELSPFQPETVSFEAGRIMINRINELLDNNESFAFETTLATKSYKNKIIKAKKQGYTVILLFFWLNNIELAKERVKIRVKEGGHNIPEPIIERRYLKGIFNLFNIYLSIVNGVLIFDNSYGKHELIAHKMGIDYLEVIDLEKFEQLKNIYDSKR
;
A
#
# COMPACT_ATOMS: atom_id res chain seq x y z
N MET A 1 -13.89 18.91 16.07
CA MET A 1 -12.47 18.82 15.64
C MET A 1 -12.46 18.26 14.23
N LYS A 2 -11.54 18.70 13.36
CA LYS A 2 -11.39 18.13 12.01
C LYS A 2 -10.97 16.66 12.15
N GLU A 3 -11.61 15.76 11.41
CA GLU A 3 -11.24 14.34 11.42
C GLU A 3 -9.80 14.17 10.92
N LYS A 4 -9.00 13.40 11.68
CA LYS A 4 -7.62 13.08 11.36
C LYS A 4 -7.56 11.68 10.80
N ASN A 5 -7.25 11.56 9.52
CA ASN A 5 -7.28 10.30 8.81
C ASN A 5 -5.93 10.01 8.18
N LEU A 6 -5.46 8.77 8.34
CA LEU A 6 -4.26 8.25 7.71
C LEU A 6 -4.64 7.10 6.79
N TYR A 7 -4.43 7.29 5.50
CA TYR A 7 -4.69 6.27 4.49
C TYR A 7 -3.41 5.59 4.05
N ILE A 8 -3.43 4.27 4.03
CA ILE A 8 -2.29 3.46 3.59
C ILE A 8 -2.73 2.71 2.34
N ILE A 9 -2.07 2.98 1.23
CA ILE A 9 -2.40 2.36 -0.05
C ILE A 9 -1.33 1.33 -0.34
N ALA A 10 -1.72 0.07 -0.23
CA ALA A 10 -0.82 -1.05 -0.07
C ALA A 10 -1.03 -2.12 -1.13
N GLY A 11 -0.01 -2.93 -1.37
CA GLY A 11 -0.06 -3.99 -2.37
C GLY A 11 1.20 -4.07 -3.22
N CYS A 12 1.38 -5.18 -3.92
CA CYS A 12 2.57 -5.42 -4.73
C CYS A 12 2.75 -4.40 -5.87
N ASN A 13 3.91 -4.41 -6.51
CA ASN A 13 4.12 -3.66 -7.75
C ASN A 13 3.19 -4.22 -8.85
N GLY A 14 2.63 -3.36 -9.69
CA GLY A 14 1.64 -3.75 -10.71
C GLY A 14 0.19 -3.91 -10.20
N ALA A 15 -0.06 -3.79 -8.89
CA ALA A 15 -1.40 -3.93 -8.31
C ALA A 15 -2.36 -2.74 -8.55
N GLY A 16 -1.99 -1.72 -9.33
CA GLY A 16 -2.87 -0.58 -9.64
C GLY A 16 -3.06 0.47 -8.53
N LYS A 17 -2.25 0.41 -7.46
CA LYS A 17 -2.31 1.33 -6.30
C LYS A 17 -2.32 2.81 -6.69
N THR A 18 -1.37 3.20 -7.53
CA THR A 18 -1.17 4.59 -7.93
C THR A 18 -2.37 5.12 -8.72
N THR A 19 -2.90 4.31 -9.65
CA THR A 19 -4.10 4.66 -10.42
C THR A 19 -5.30 4.90 -9.49
N VAL A 20 -5.53 4.01 -8.54
CA VAL A 20 -6.60 4.16 -7.54
C VAL A 20 -6.37 5.36 -6.63
N SER A 21 -5.11 5.65 -6.29
CA SER A 21 -4.76 6.79 -5.44
C SER A 21 -5.19 8.12 -6.08
N TYR A 22 -4.98 8.28 -7.39
CA TYR A 22 -5.31 9.52 -8.09
C TYR A 22 -6.79 9.67 -8.41
N THR A 23 -7.53 8.57 -8.59
CA THR A 23 -8.97 8.64 -8.91
C THR A 23 -9.86 8.68 -7.67
N ILE A 24 -9.56 7.85 -6.66
CA ILE A 24 -10.49 7.63 -5.53
C ILE A 24 -10.22 8.57 -4.36
N LEU A 25 -8.95 8.87 -4.03
CA LEU A 25 -8.65 9.66 -2.83
C LEU A 25 -9.13 11.12 -2.90
N PRO A 26 -8.93 11.86 -4.01
CA PRO A 26 -9.31 13.27 -4.04
C PRO A 26 -10.83 13.46 -3.93
N GLU A 27 -11.61 12.58 -4.58
CA GLU A 27 -13.06 12.67 -4.65
C GLU A 27 -13.76 12.19 -3.37
N ILE A 28 -13.27 11.12 -2.74
CA ILE A 28 -13.94 10.52 -1.59
C ILE A 28 -13.41 11.07 -0.25
N ILE A 29 -12.13 11.42 -0.18
CA ILE A 29 -11.42 11.53 1.09
C ILE A 29 -11.04 12.97 1.45
N LYS A 30 -11.17 13.93 0.52
CA LYS A 30 -10.69 15.33 0.69
C LYS A 30 -9.25 15.39 1.23
N CYS A 31 -8.46 14.34 0.98
CA CYS A 31 -7.08 14.22 1.41
C CYS A 31 -6.21 14.85 0.34
N LYS A 32 -5.57 15.96 0.68
CA LYS A 32 -4.73 16.73 -0.25
C LYS A 32 -3.29 16.22 -0.29
N GLU A 33 -2.86 15.54 0.75
CA GLU A 33 -1.47 15.10 0.93
C GLU A 33 -1.34 13.62 0.59
N PHE A 34 -0.59 13.30 -0.47
CA PHE A 34 -0.26 11.94 -0.87
C PHE A 34 1.24 11.78 -1.02
N VAL A 35 1.83 10.83 -0.29
CA VAL A 35 3.28 10.60 -0.28
C VAL A 35 3.60 9.26 -0.96
N ASN A 36 4.43 9.28 -2.01
CA ASN A 36 4.83 8.10 -2.76
C ASN A 36 6.35 8.11 -3.04
N ALA A 37 7.06 7.07 -2.60
CA ALA A 37 8.51 6.94 -2.82
C ALA A 37 8.90 6.82 -4.30
N ASP A 38 8.07 6.20 -5.14
CA ASP A 38 8.37 6.07 -6.57
C ASP A 38 8.27 7.44 -7.27
N GLU A 39 7.34 8.31 -6.86
CA GLU A 39 7.24 9.69 -7.41
C GLU A 39 8.38 10.57 -6.90
N ILE A 40 8.72 10.49 -5.61
CA ILE A 40 9.89 11.19 -5.05
C ILE A 40 11.17 10.77 -5.78
N ALA A 41 11.35 9.48 -6.07
CA ALA A 41 12.52 8.98 -6.79
C ALA A 41 12.61 9.54 -8.21
N LYS A 42 11.48 9.66 -8.92
CA LYS A 42 11.41 10.28 -10.25
C LYS A 42 11.72 11.77 -10.21
N GLU A 43 11.26 12.48 -9.19
CA GLU A 43 11.58 13.90 -9.02
C GLU A 43 13.08 14.12 -8.75
N LEU A 44 13.70 13.28 -7.92
CA LEU A 44 15.13 13.33 -7.61
C LEU A 44 16.01 12.96 -8.81
N SER A 45 15.64 11.91 -9.54
CA SER A 45 16.41 11.40 -10.67
C SER A 45 15.45 10.98 -11.79
N PRO A 46 15.06 11.91 -12.67
CA PRO A 46 14.08 11.64 -13.73
C PRO A 46 14.49 10.52 -14.68
N PHE A 47 15.80 10.35 -14.90
CA PHE A 47 16.34 9.36 -15.83
C PHE A 47 16.78 8.05 -15.18
N GLN A 48 17.05 8.05 -13.86
CA GLN A 48 17.58 6.88 -13.13
C GLN A 48 16.99 6.79 -11.70
N PRO A 49 15.65 6.73 -11.54
CA PRO A 49 14.99 6.78 -10.24
C PRO A 49 15.36 5.60 -9.32
N GLU A 50 15.70 4.45 -9.88
CA GLU A 50 16.10 3.26 -9.13
C GLU A 50 17.36 3.48 -8.29
N THR A 51 18.29 4.34 -8.75
CA THR A 51 19.56 4.64 -8.08
C THR A 51 19.37 5.43 -6.79
N VAL A 52 18.27 6.19 -6.69
CA VAL A 52 17.94 7.06 -5.54
C VAL A 52 16.81 6.48 -4.67
N SER A 53 16.42 5.22 -4.90
CA SER A 53 15.28 4.58 -4.21
C SER A 53 15.40 4.56 -2.67
N PHE A 54 16.61 4.40 -2.13
CA PHE A 54 16.84 4.47 -0.69
C PHE A 54 16.67 5.89 -0.13
N GLU A 55 17.18 6.89 -0.85
CA GLU A 55 17.06 8.30 -0.48
C GLU A 55 15.59 8.74 -0.52
N ALA A 56 14.87 8.41 -1.61
CA ALA A 56 13.44 8.66 -1.74
C ALA A 56 12.64 8.03 -0.59
N GLY A 57 13.00 6.81 -0.17
CA GLY A 57 12.40 6.16 0.99
C GLY A 57 12.64 6.92 2.31
N ARG A 58 13.81 7.54 2.50
CA ARG A 58 14.09 8.37 3.69
C ARG A 58 13.29 9.67 3.65
N ILE A 59 13.22 10.33 2.49
CA ILE A 59 12.42 11.55 2.30
C ILE A 59 10.94 11.26 2.59
N MET A 60 10.41 10.17 2.04
CA MET A 60 9.04 9.72 2.31
C MET A 60 8.77 9.57 3.81
N ILE A 61 9.66 8.91 4.55
CA ILE A 61 9.51 8.73 6.00
C ILE A 61 9.55 10.07 6.75
N ASN A 62 10.43 11.00 6.34
CA ASN A 62 10.50 12.32 6.95
C ASN A 62 9.21 13.12 6.70
N ARG A 63 8.68 13.09 5.47
CA ARG A 63 7.40 13.74 5.13
C ARG A 63 6.23 13.17 5.94
N ILE A 64 6.19 11.85 6.13
CA ILE A 64 5.19 11.22 6.99
C ILE A 64 5.29 11.74 8.44
N ASN A 65 6.50 11.88 8.98
CA ASN A 65 6.67 12.40 10.34
C ASN A 65 6.20 13.86 10.45
N GLU A 66 6.56 14.70 9.48
CA GLU A 66 6.13 16.10 9.40
C GLU A 66 4.60 16.22 9.39
N LEU A 67 3.92 15.43 8.55
CA LEU A 67 2.46 15.42 8.44
C LEU A 67 1.79 14.97 9.75
N LEU A 68 2.37 13.99 10.44
CA LEU A 68 1.89 13.55 11.76
C LEU A 68 2.09 14.63 12.83
N ASP A 69 3.23 15.34 12.80
CA ASP A 69 3.54 16.38 13.78
C ASP A 69 2.64 17.61 13.57
N ASN A 70 2.27 17.90 12.32
CA ASN A 70 1.33 18.96 11.93
C ASN A 70 -0.15 18.57 12.07
N ASN A 71 -0.48 17.35 12.52
CA ASN A 71 -1.85 16.83 12.61
C ASN A 71 -2.63 16.85 11.28
N GLU A 72 -1.94 16.71 10.15
CA GLU A 72 -2.57 16.70 8.83
C GLU A 72 -3.15 15.34 8.47
N SER A 73 -4.24 15.32 7.71
CA SER A 73 -4.79 14.08 7.13
C SER A 73 -4.10 13.78 5.81
N PHE A 74 -3.50 12.61 5.69
CA PHE A 74 -2.66 12.25 4.54
C PHE A 74 -2.80 10.78 4.13
N ALA A 75 -2.34 10.49 2.92
CA ALA A 75 -2.23 9.16 2.38
C ALA A 75 -0.77 8.86 2.02
N PHE A 76 -0.36 7.60 2.07
CA PHE A 76 0.91 7.17 1.49
C PHE A 76 0.82 5.82 0.80
N GLU A 77 1.59 5.67 -0.29
CA GLU A 77 1.67 4.41 -1.05
C GLU A 77 2.85 3.55 -0.57
N THR A 78 2.63 2.25 -0.44
CA THR A 78 3.67 1.31 -0.05
C THR A 78 3.41 -0.08 -0.61
N THR A 79 4.43 -0.93 -0.68
CA THR A 79 4.21 -2.37 -0.95
C THR A 79 3.97 -3.18 0.33
N LEU A 80 4.01 -2.54 1.51
CA LEU A 80 4.07 -3.18 2.83
C LEU A 80 5.23 -4.18 3.02
N ALA A 81 6.20 -4.24 2.11
CA ALA A 81 7.31 -5.18 2.21
C ALA A 81 8.27 -4.86 3.38
N THR A 82 8.23 -3.63 3.90
CA THR A 82 8.99 -3.19 5.07
C THR A 82 8.10 -3.03 6.31
N LYS A 83 8.72 -3.13 7.48
CA LYS A 83 8.11 -2.89 8.80
C LYS A 83 8.23 -1.43 9.26
N SER A 84 8.91 -0.57 8.50
CA SER A 84 9.25 0.82 8.88
C SER A 84 8.05 1.69 9.27
N TYR A 85 6.85 1.37 8.76
CA TYR A 85 5.61 2.12 8.99
C TYR A 85 4.86 1.72 10.27
N LYS A 86 5.13 0.53 10.84
CA LYS A 86 4.43 0.03 12.05
C LYS A 86 4.40 1.07 13.17
N ASN A 87 5.56 1.62 13.53
CA ASN A 87 5.66 2.59 14.61
C ASN A 87 4.96 3.92 14.28
N LYS A 88 4.85 4.28 13.00
CA LYS A 88 4.19 5.51 12.55
C LYS A 88 2.69 5.37 12.67
N ILE A 89 2.14 4.21 12.31
CA ILE A 89 0.73 3.86 12.50
C ILE A 89 0.34 3.89 13.98
N ILE A 90 1.18 3.29 14.84
CA ILE A 90 0.94 3.31 16.29
C ILE A 90 0.99 4.75 16.83
N LYS A 91 1.95 5.57 16.38
CA LYS A 91 2.04 7.00 16.73
C LYS A 91 0.77 7.76 16.28
N ALA A 92 0.35 7.57 15.03
CA ALA A 92 -0.85 8.20 14.48
C ALA A 92 -2.09 7.86 15.32
N LYS A 93 -2.29 6.58 15.67
CA LYS A 93 -3.42 6.17 16.52
C LYS A 93 -3.38 6.81 17.90
N LYS A 94 -2.19 6.90 18.53
CA LYS A 94 -2.03 7.61 19.81
C LYS A 94 -2.34 9.11 19.69
N GLN A 95 -2.14 9.70 18.52
CA GLN A 95 -2.51 11.08 18.21
C GLN A 95 -4.00 11.23 17.82
N GLY A 96 -4.79 10.15 17.83
CA GLY A 96 -6.22 10.18 17.52
C GLY A 96 -6.54 10.11 16.03
N TYR A 97 -5.64 9.57 15.20
CA TYR A 97 -5.95 9.29 13.80
C TYR A 97 -6.81 8.03 13.64
N THR A 98 -7.75 8.08 12.70
CA THR A 98 -8.34 6.88 12.09
C THR A 98 -7.44 6.39 10.98
N VAL A 99 -6.83 5.21 11.17
CA VAL A 99 -5.93 4.61 10.19
C VAL A 99 -6.67 3.58 9.33
N ILE A 100 -6.73 3.81 8.03
CA ILE A 100 -7.42 2.94 7.06
C ILE A 100 -6.41 2.40 6.04
N LEU A 101 -6.36 1.08 5.91
CA LEU A 101 -5.49 0.38 4.97
C LEU A 101 -6.30 -0.13 3.77
N LEU A 102 -5.92 0.27 2.56
CA LEU A 102 -6.44 -0.31 1.32
C LEU A 102 -5.37 -1.22 0.75
N PHE A 103 -5.60 -2.53 0.71
CA PHE A 103 -4.65 -3.51 0.20
C PHE A 103 -5.10 -4.08 -1.14
N PHE A 104 -4.32 -3.83 -2.19
CA PHE A 104 -4.55 -4.32 -3.54
C PHE A 104 -3.69 -5.56 -3.79
N TRP A 105 -4.36 -6.69 -3.95
CA TRP A 105 -3.74 -7.98 -4.25
C TRP A 105 -3.88 -8.33 -5.73
N LEU A 106 -2.94 -9.14 -6.21
CA LEU A 106 -3.00 -9.82 -7.50
C LEU A 106 -2.92 -11.31 -7.24
N ASN A 107 -3.74 -12.10 -7.91
CA ASN A 107 -3.90 -13.53 -7.64
C ASN A 107 -2.64 -14.36 -7.85
N ASN A 108 -1.65 -13.85 -8.58
CA ASN A 108 -0.34 -14.48 -8.71
C ASN A 108 0.79 -13.47 -8.96
N ILE A 109 2.02 -13.94 -8.79
CA ILE A 109 3.26 -13.16 -8.94
C ILE A 109 3.57 -12.84 -10.42
N GLU A 110 3.28 -13.76 -11.34
CA GLU A 110 3.59 -13.58 -12.76
C GLU A 110 2.79 -12.41 -13.36
N LEU A 111 1.53 -12.25 -12.95
CA LEU A 111 0.70 -11.11 -13.31
C LEU A 111 1.31 -9.78 -12.82
N ALA A 112 1.92 -9.77 -11.62
CA ALA A 112 2.61 -8.58 -11.12
C ALA A 112 3.82 -8.24 -12.00
N LYS A 113 4.62 -9.23 -12.40
CA LYS A 113 5.76 -9.05 -13.31
C LYS A 113 5.32 -8.56 -14.69
N GLU A 114 4.29 -9.18 -15.26
CA GLU A 114 3.74 -8.83 -16.56
C GLU A 114 3.25 -7.38 -16.59
N ARG A 115 2.49 -6.97 -15.57
CA ARG A 115 2.00 -5.59 -15.48
C ARG A 115 3.13 -4.58 -15.30
N VAL A 116 4.18 -4.91 -14.55
CA VAL A 116 5.37 -4.05 -14.47
C VAL A 116 6.06 -3.96 -15.84
N LYS A 117 6.21 -5.06 -16.57
CA LYS A 117 6.78 -5.07 -17.94
C LYS A 117 5.99 -4.19 -18.89
N ILE A 118 4.65 -4.27 -18.87
CA ILE A 118 3.76 -3.43 -19.70
C ILE A 118 3.97 -1.95 -19.34
N ARG A 119 3.91 -1.60 -18.04
CA ARG A 119 4.14 -0.23 -17.57
C ARG A 119 5.50 0.33 -18.01
N VAL A 120 6.55 -0.50 -18.02
CA VAL A 120 7.88 -0.08 -18.49
C VAL A 120 7.88 0.21 -19.99
N LYS A 121 7.19 -0.61 -20.79
CA LYS A 121 7.01 -0.33 -22.24
C LYS A 121 6.25 0.97 -22.49
N GLU A 122 5.38 1.37 -21.57
CA GLU A 122 4.63 2.63 -21.59
C GLU A 122 5.41 3.82 -21.00
N GLY A 123 6.70 3.65 -20.67
CA GLY A 123 7.57 4.73 -20.17
C GLY A 123 7.65 4.84 -18.65
N GLY A 124 7.10 3.88 -17.90
CA GLY A 124 7.23 3.82 -16.45
C GLY A 124 8.56 3.23 -15.96
N HIS A 125 8.81 3.31 -14.64
CA HIS A 125 10.04 2.83 -14.03
C HIS A 125 10.11 1.28 -13.95
N ASN A 126 11.32 0.77 -14.23
CA ASN A 126 11.63 -0.66 -14.20
C ASN A 126 11.97 -1.16 -12.79
N ILE A 127 11.42 -2.32 -12.41
CA ILE A 127 11.73 -2.99 -11.14
C ILE A 127 12.20 -4.41 -11.46
N PRO A 128 13.39 -4.82 -10.98
CA PRO A 128 13.87 -6.19 -11.15
C PRO A 128 12.87 -7.23 -10.63
N GLU A 129 12.64 -8.30 -11.40
CA GLU A 129 11.68 -9.37 -11.03
C GLU A 129 11.91 -9.94 -9.62
N PRO A 130 13.14 -10.25 -9.17
CA PRO A 130 13.36 -10.75 -7.81
C PRO A 130 12.90 -9.75 -6.72
N ILE A 131 12.96 -8.45 -7.01
CA ILE A 131 12.46 -7.41 -6.10
C ILE A 131 10.93 -7.43 -6.08
N ILE A 132 10.26 -7.61 -7.23
CA ILE A 132 8.80 -7.73 -7.33
C ILE A 132 8.32 -8.93 -6.50
N GLU A 133 8.91 -10.11 -6.71
CA GLU A 133 8.54 -11.33 -5.98
C GLU A 133 8.70 -11.17 -4.47
N ARG A 134 9.87 -10.66 -4.04
CA ARG A 134 10.15 -10.38 -2.63
C ARG A 134 9.11 -9.43 -2.03
N ARG A 135 8.79 -8.35 -2.74
CA ARG A 135 7.82 -7.33 -2.27
C ARG A 135 6.40 -7.87 -2.23
N TYR A 136 6.01 -8.69 -3.22
CA TYR A 136 4.72 -9.38 -3.26
C TYR A 136 4.53 -10.24 -2.01
N LEU A 137 5.47 -11.16 -1.76
CA LEU A 137 5.39 -12.07 -0.61
C LEU A 137 5.47 -11.28 0.71
N LYS A 138 6.51 -10.46 0.90
CA LYS A 138 6.69 -9.72 2.16
C LYS A 138 5.52 -8.77 2.47
N GLY A 139 4.89 -8.19 1.46
CA GLY A 139 3.70 -7.36 1.62
C GLY A 139 2.54 -8.13 2.22
N ILE A 140 2.26 -9.33 1.69
CA ILE A 140 1.22 -10.24 2.20
C ILE A 140 1.58 -10.71 3.62
N PHE A 141 2.83 -11.14 3.86
CA PHE A 141 3.26 -11.56 5.20
C PHE A 141 3.10 -10.47 6.25
N ASN A 142 3.48 -9.23 5.93
CA ASN A 142 3.35 -8.15 6.88
C ASN A 142 1.89 -7.70 7.03
N LEU A 143 1.05 -7.80 5.99
CA LEU A 143 -0.39 -7.55 6.08
C LEU A 143 -0.98 -8.37 7.25
N PHE A 144 -0.84 -9.70 7.19
CA PHE A 144 -1.38 -10.61 8.20
C PHE A 144 -0.68 -10.48 9.56
N ASN A 145 0.66 -10.48 9.60
CA ASN A 145 1.39 -10.49 10.87
C ASN A 145 1.37 -9.18 11.64
N ILE A 146 1.17 -8.05 10.95
CA ILE A 146 1.42 -6.73 11.53
C ILE A 146 0.24 -5.80 11.30
N TYR A 147 -0.15 -5.60 10.05
CA TYR A 147 -0.98 -4.44 9.71
C TYR A 147 -2.47 -4.66 10.07
N LEU A 148 -3.03 -5.86 9.88
CA LEU A 148 -4.43 -6.15 10.22
C LEU A 148 -4.79 -5.87 11.70
N SER A 149 -3.83 -6.06 12.61
CA SER A 149 -4.03 -5.88 14.05
C SER A 149 -3.85 -4.45 14.54
N ILE A 150 -3.14 -3.59 13.79
CA ILE A 150 -2.81 -2.24 14.24
C ILE A 150 -3.64 -1.15 13.60
N VAL A 151 -4.30 -1.38 12.46
CA VAL A 151 -5.15 -0.37 11.79
C VAL A 151 -6.57 -0.32 12.36
N ASN A 152 -7.28 0.80 12.16
CA ASN A 152 -8.69 0.95 12.53
C ASN A 152 -9.62 0.30 11.50
N GLY A 153 -9.23 0.39 10.22
CA GLY A 153 -9.95 -0.23 9.13
C GLY A 153 -9.02 -0.80 8.07
N VAL A 154 -9.50 -1.84 7.39
CA VAL A 154 -8.84 -2.45 6.24
C VAL A 154 -9.86 -2.83 5.18
N LEU A 155 -9.50 -2.61 3.92
CA LEU A 155 -10.20 -3.14 2.76
C LEU A 155 -9.18 -3.90 1.91
N ILE A 156 -9.49 -5.15 1.57
CA ILE A 156 -8.65 -6.01 0.75
C ILE A 156 -9.35 -6.21 -0.59
N PHE A 157 -8.68 -5.86 -1.68
CA PHE A 157 -9.22 -5.95 -3.03
C PHE A 157 -8.42 -6.95 -3.87
N ASP A 158 -9.11 -7.73 -4.69
CA ASP A 158 -8.53 -8.31 -5.88
C ASP A 158 -8.49 -7.23 -6.97
N ASN A 159 -7.35 -7.07 -7.62
CA ASN A 159 -7.21 -6.20 -8.77
C ASN A 159 -6.63 -6.92 -10.00
N SER A 160 -6.80 -8.23 -10.10
CA SER A 160 -6.19 -9.09 -11.12
C SER A 160 -6.77 -8.91 -12.52
N TYR A 161 -8.06 -8.57 -12.63
CA TYR A 161 -8.78 -8.54 -13.92
C TYR A 161 -9.47 -7.21 -14.22
N GLY A 162 -8.89 -6.10 -13.77
CA GLY A 162 -9.34 -4.74 -14.11
C GLY A 162 -10.59 -4.25 -13.37
N LYS A 163 -11.16 -5.08 -12.49
CA LYS A 163 -12.19 -4.68 -11.52
C LYS A 163 -11.60 -4.73 -10.11
N HIS A 164 -11.98 -3.77 -9.28
CA HIS A 164 -11.63 -3.76 -7.85
C HIS A 164 -12.67 -4.57 -7.08
N GLU A 165 -12.42 -5.87 -6.92
CA GLU A 165 -13.35 -6.78 -6.26
C GLU A 165 -13.01 -6.87 -4.77
N LEU A 166 -13.94 -6.50 -3.89
CA LEU A 166 -13.72 -6.54 -2.46
C LEU A 166 -13.68 -8.00 -1.97
N ILE A 167 -12.55 -8.41 -1.41
CA ILE A 167 -12.33 -9.74 -0.85
C ILE A 167 -12.79 -9.79 0.61
N ALA A 168 -12.32 -8.82 1.39
CA ALA A 168 -12.57 -8.76 2.83
C ALA A 168 -12.40 -7.34 3.34
N HIS A 169 -13.10 -7.00 4.41
CA HIS A 169 -12.95 -5.71 5.07
C HIS A 169 -13.17 -5.78 6.58
N LYS A 170 -12.73 -4.72 7.25
CA LYS A 170 -12.99 -4.46 8.65
C LYS A 170 -13.02 -2.95 8.84
N MET A 171 -14.03 -2.44 9.54
CA MET A 171 -14.16 -1.01 9.86
C MET A 171 -14.66 -0.86 11.29
N GLY A 172 -13.79 -0.46 12.22
CA GLY A 172 -14.18 -0.19 13.61
C GLY A 172 -14.59 -1.41 14.45
N ILE A 173 -14.64 -2.59 13.85
CA ILE A 173 -14.92 -3.89 14.48
C ILE A 173 -13.62 -4.70 14.65
N ASP A 174 -13.62 -5.66 15.56
CA ASP A 174 -12.40 -6.45 15.86
C ASP A 174 -12.19 -7.64 14.90
N TYR A 175 -13.21 -8.07 14.16
CA TYR A 175 -13.10 -9.18 13.21
C TYR A 175 -13.02 -8.70 11.75
N LEU A 176 -12.44 -9.54 10.90
CA LEU A 176 -12.37 -9.34 9.46
C LEU A 176 -13.58 -10.03 8.82
N GLU A 177 -14.43 -9.26 8.15
CA GLU A 177 -15.54 -9.78 7.35
C GLU A 177 -15.02 -10.20 5.97
N VAL A 178 -15.27 -11.45 5.59
CA VAL A 178 -14.85 -12.02 4.32
C VAL A 178 -16.04 -12.08 3.38
N ILE A 179 -15.93 -11.39 2.25
CA ILE A 179 -16.96 -11.29 1.21
C ILE A 179 -16.76 -12.36 0.14
N ASP A 180 -15.51 -12.55 -0.29
CA ASP A 180 -15.11 -13.58 -1.26
C ASP A 180 -14.19 -14.59 -0.57
N LEU A 181 -14.77 -15.69 -0.09
CA LEU A 181 -14.06 -16.72 0.66
C LEU A 181 -12.99 -17.41 -0.18
N GLU A 182 -13.27 -17.65 -1.46
CA GLU A 182 -12.35 -18.35 -2.35
C GLU A 182 -11.06 -17.53 -2.54
N LYS A 183 -11.20 -16.25 -2.90
CA LYS A 183 -10.04 -15.35 -3.06
C LYS A 183 -9.34 -15.07 -1.75
N PHE A 184 -10.08 -14.97 -0.65
CA PHE A 184 -9.48 -14.80 0.66
C PHE A 184 -8.60 -15.99 1.05
N GLU A 185 -9.07 -17.23 0.83
CA GLU A 185 -8.27 -18.42 1.09
C GLU A 185 -7.08 -18.53 0.12
N GLN A 186 -7.20 -18.11 -1.14
CA GLN A 186 -6.04 -18.03 -2.05
C GLN A 186 -4.97 -17.05 -1.52
N LEU A 187 -5.36 -15.84 -1.11
CA LEU A 187 -4.47 -14.86 -0.51
C LEU A 187 -3.83 -15.40 0.79
N LYS A 188 -4.63 -16.04 1.64
CA LYS A 188 -4.20 -16.61 2.92
C LYS A 188 -3.28 -17.82 2.75
N ASN A 189 -3.50 -18.65 1.73
CA ASN A 189 -2.60 -19.76 1.38
C ASN A 189 -1.19 -19.27 1.03
N ILE A 190 -1.05 -18.11 0.37
CA ILE A 190 0.28 -17.52 0.12
C ILE A 190 0.98 -17.20 1.44
N TYR A 191 0.23 -16.65 2.40
CA TYR A 191 0.74 -16.39 3.75
C TYR A 191 1.10 -17.69 4.49
N ASP A 192 0.24 -18.70 4.47
CA ASP A 192 0.46 -19.95 5.20
C ASP A 192 1.60 -20.80 4.59
N SER A 193 1.83 -20.71 3.28
CA SER A 193 2.84 -21.50 2.55
C SER A 193 4.30 -21.27 2.96
N LYS A 194 4.61 -20.19 3.70
CA LYS A 194 5.97 -19.94 4.24
C LYS A 194 5.99 -19.63 5.74
N ARG A 195 4.99 -20.09 6.47
CA ARG A 195 4.99 -20.09 7.94
C ARG A 195 5.79 -21.27 8.47
#